data_AF-A0A971XWK8-F1
#
_entry.id   AF-A0A971XWK8-F1
#
_cell.length_a   1.000
_cell.length_b   1.000
_cell.length_c   1.000
_cell.angle_alpha   90.00
_cell.angle_beta   90.00
_cell.angle_gamma   90.00
#
_symmetry.space_group_name_H-M   'P 1'
#
loop_
_entity.id
_entity.type
_entity.pdbx_description
1 polymer ?
#
loop_
_entity_poly.entity_id
_entity_poly.type
_entity_poly.pdbx_seq_one_letter_code
_entity_poly.pdbx_strand_id
1 'polypeptide(L)'
;MTVFKIREMRARAWLYGRLGLLIGVCLFAAAATAGVEMVSAAEEIEEQAKGALHTYSLEDTVIAALKQNSSVRQAEMDVDQAYARLLAERGRAELKGFLRPVLNAGSLSRLELADRAVSDDKLREQAAHDNAWEGGLRLGFHKAVASGGRFELELDWGVVQGLSSSTLGDETYTTQLTSRMTWEQPLGHDPKTMEPWWSIQAAEDAYAKARLARDAAARGVILRVTELFFEAVKAQEDLNVALEILESMQEQNRLVRERVSRGMGGPLDLRTAEIELAAAQYGVSQSRRRVDLTRQQLMQATGLSLSRMSRLVPPPPITWDAALEATTTKVLEASTDLKALEIDKDAARRAWRKAKQETQPEVNSSFSINESGEWRVGVEAAWYFWDGQEAAERLEAAAVKLQRTAAELEAAAETARLDVLRLYYDYLDGDERLQLAELEVERAMEMLEMTRRRYGLRMTTELEMMKALNELRAAKAEQAAALYSRSLAAIRLFIHTDQVIRVFPNISWDHGE
;
A
#
# COMPACT_ATOMS: atom_id res chain seq x y z
N MET A 1 34.14 -59.64 -28.70
CA MET A 1 34.57 -58.35 -29.28
C MET A 1 33.94 -57.23 -28.46
N THR A 2 34.57 -56.85 -27.35
CA THR A 2 35.42 -55.64 -27.21
C THR A 2 34.69 -54.33 -27.49
N VAL A 3 34.33 -53.64 -26.40
CA VAL A 3 34.70 -52.23 -26.11
C VAL A 3 34.79 -51.31 -27.34
N PHE A 4 33.74 -50.54 -27.63
CA PHE A 4 33.85 -49.19 -28.22
C PHE A 4 32.46 -48.53 -28.33
N LYS A 5 32.00 -47.85 -27.27
CA LYS A 5 31.10 -46.65 -27.29
C LYS A 5 30.62 -46.29 -25.88
N ILE A 6 31.55 -45.98 -24.97
CA ILE A 6 31.28 -45.26 -23.71
C ILE A 6 32.19 -44.03 -23.65
N ARG A 7 32.26 -43.26 -24.75
CA ARG A 7 33.15 -42.09 -24.86
C ARG A 7 32.49 -40.79 -25.33
N GLU A 8 31.17 -40.77 -25.55
CA GLU A 8 30.47 -39.53 -25.95
C GLU A 8 29.52 -38.94 -24.88
N MET A 9 29.21 -39.64 -23.78
CA MET A 9 28.42 -39.07 -22.69
C MET A 9 29.23 -38.34 -21.60
N ARG A 10 30.57 -38.41 -21.63
CA ARG A 10 31.43 -37.70 -20.65
C ARG A 10 31.86 -36.30 -21.07
N ALA A 11 31.55 -35.83 -22.28
CA ALA A 11 31.94 -34.51 -22.75
C ALA A 11 30.88 -33.41 -22.50
N ARG A 12 29.63 -33.75 -22.19
CA ARG A 12 28.57 -32.76 -21.89
C ARG A 12 28.33 -32.52 -20.39
N ALA A 13 28.75 -33.44 -19.52
CA ALA A 13 28.72 -33.23 -18.06
C ALA A 13 29.87 -32.33 -17.53
N TRP A 14 30.88 -32.05 -18.37
CA TRP A 14 32.05 -31.25 -17.99
C TRP A 14 31.87 -29.73 -18.26
N LEU A 15 30.90 -29.35 -19.09
CA LEU A 15 30.56 -27.93 -19.32
C LEU A 15 29.59 -27.36 -18.28
N TYR A 16 28.67 -28.16 -17.73
CA TYR A 16 27.73 -27.69 -16.72
C TYR A 16 28.34 -27.53 -15.31
N GLY A 17 29.39 -28.31 -14.99
CA GLY A 17 30.12 -28.18 -13.72
C GLY A 17 30.98 -26.91 -13.61
N ARG A 18 31.44 -26.35 -14.73
CA ARG A 18 32.21 -25.09 -14.75
C ARG A 18 31.33 -23.84 -14.77
N LEU A 19 30.10 -23.93 -15.30
CA LEU A 19 29.14 -22.81 -15.25
C LEU A 19 28.62 -22.58 -13.82
N GLY A 20 28.35 -23.66 -13.06
CA GLY A 20 27.93 -23.55 -11.66
C GLY A 20 29.02 -23.01 -10.72
N LEU A 21 30.30 -23.30 -11.02
CA LEU A 21 31.43 -22.85 -10.22
C LEU A 21 31.85 -21.40 -10.55
N LEU A 22 31.66 -20.95 -11.80
CA LEU A 22 31.83 -19.54 -12.19
C LEU A 22 30.70 -18.65 -11.63
N ILE A 23 29.46 -19.13 -11.61
CA ILE A 23 28.33 -18.38 -11.02
C ILE A 23 28.46 -18.32 -9.49
N GLY A 24 28.93 -19.40 -8.84
CA GLY A 24 29.20 -19.42 -7.40
C GLY A 24 30.35 -18.51 -6.95
N VAL A 25 31.41 -18.39 -7.75
CA VAL A 25 32.55 -17.49 -7.45
C VAL A 25 32.23 -16.03 -7.77
N CYS A 26 31.41 -15.74 -8.79
CA CYS A 26 30.91 -14.38 -9.04
C CYS A 26 29.93 -13.90 -7.95
N LEU A 27 29.10 -14.77 -7.38
CA LEU A 27 28.21 -14.43 -6.26
C LEU A 27 28.97 -14.22 -4.93
N PHE A 28 30.07 -14.94 -4.71
CA PHE A 28 30.92 -14.70 -3.52
C PHE A 28 31.84 -13.48 -3.66
N ALA A 29 32.31 -13.16 -4.87
CA ALA A 29 33.09 -11.95 -5.13
C ALA A 29 32.23 -10.68 -5.05
N ALA A 30 30.96 -10.73 -5.50
CA ALA A 30 30.03 -9.60 -5.38
C ALA A 30 29.55 -9.38 -3.93
N ALA A 31 29.43 -10.44 -3.12
CA ALA A 31 29.08 -10.32 -1.70
C ALA A 31 30.26 -9.77 -0.85
N ALA A 32 31.51 -10.05 -1.25
CA ALA A 32 32.69 -9.51 -0.57
C ALA A 32 32.95 -8.04 -0.92
N THR A 33 32.62 -7.57 -2.13
CA THR A 33 32.74 -6.15 -2.48
C THR A 33 31.56 -5.32 -1.96
N ALA A 34 30.34 -5.86 -1.95
CA ALA A 34 29.17 -5.18 -1.36
C ALA A 34 29.24 -5.07 0.17
N GLY A 35 29.81 -6.08 0.85
CA GLY A 35 30.04 -6.04 2.29
C GLY A 35 31.17 -5.11 2.73
N VAL A 36 32.18 -4.89 1.87
CA VAL A 36 33.30 -3.98 2.14
C VAL A 36 32.94 -2.54 1.78
N GLU A 37 32.18 -2.31 0.71
CA GLU A 37 31.66 -0.97 0.38
C GLU A 37 30.56 -0.49 1.32
N MET A 38 29.67 -1.37 1.84
CA MET A 38 28.68 -0.95 2.85
C MET A 38 29.31 -0.65 4.20
N VAL A 39 30.40 -1.32 4.58
CA VAL A 39 31.11 -1.05 5.84
C VAL A 39 31.99 0.20 5.70
N SER A 40 32.68 0.39 4.57
CA SER A 40 33.47 1.61 4.34
C SER A 40 32.61 2.84 4.07
N ALA A 41 31.44 2.70 3.44
CA ALA A 41 30.49 3.80 3.27
C ALA A 41 29.76 4.11 4.59
N ALA A 42 29.49 3.11 5.44
CA ALA A 42 28.97 3.36 6.79
C ALA A 42 30.02 4.04 7.69
N GLU A 43 31.30 3.65 7.60
CA GLU A 43 32.42 4.32 8.30
C GLU A 43 32.71 5.71 7.74
N GLU A 44 32.68 5.93 6.41
CA GLU A 44 32.86 7.26 5.81
C GLU A 44 31.68 8.20 6.10
N ILE A 45 30.44 7.68 6.16
CA ILE A 45 29.28 8.47 6.60
C ILE A 45 29.39 8.80 8.10
N GLU A 46 29.89 7.88 8.93
CA GLU A 46 30.07 8.11 10.37
C GLU A 46 31.28 9.04 10.69
N GLU A 47 32.30 9.06 9.82
CA GLU A 47 33.47 9.92 9.94
C GLU A 47 33.24 11.33 9.34
N GLN A 48 32.43 11.47 8.28
CA GLN A 48 31.93 12.77 7.79
C GLN A 48 30.80 13.36 8.67
N ALA A 49 30.08 12.55 9.44
CA ALA A 49 29.01 13.00 10.34
C ALA A 49 29.50 13.72 11.61
N LYS A 50 30.80 13.70 11.91
CA LYS A 50 31.34 14.25 13.17
C LYS A 50 31.50 15.78 13.22
N GLY A 51 31.15 16.52 12.17
CA GLY A 51 31.36 17.98 12.15
C GLY A 51 30.32 18.86 11.44
N ALA A 52 29.39 18.30 10.67
CA ALA A 52 28.43 19.10 9.92
C ALA A 52 27.08 19.20 10.65
N LEU A 53 26.68 20.43 10.96
CA LEU A 53 25.36 20.76 11.50
C LEU A 53 24.29 20.46 10.43
N HIS A 54 23.79 19.22 10.38
CA HIS A 54 22.79 18.83 9.40
C HIS A 54 21.47 19.51 9.71
N THR A 55 20.95 20.23 8.73
CA THR A 55 19.69 20.96 8.83
C THR A 55 18.64 20.21 8.04
N TYR A 56 17.54 19.83 8.68
CA TYR A 56 16.46 19.09 8.05
C TYR A 56 15.24 19.99 7.91
N SER A 57 14.72 20.12 6.69
CA SER A 57 13.42 20.74 6.43
C SER A 57 12.29 19.73 6.66
N LEU A 58 11.05 20.22 6.78
CA LEU A 58 9.87 19.37 6.86
C LEU A 58 9.79 18.44 5.63
N GLU A 59 10.02 18.97 4.42
CA GLU A 59 9.96 18.21 3.18
C GLU A 59 10.99 17.07 3.15
N ASP A 60 12.24 17.32 3.54
CA ASP A 60 13.30 16.30 3.59
C ASP A 60 12.91 15.15 4.53
N THR A 61 12.32 15.49 5.69
CA THR A 61 11.89 14.47 6.66
C THR A 61 10.75 13.61 6.15
N VAL A 62 9.81 14.21 5.41
CA VAL A 62 8.69 13.50 4.79
C VAL A 62 9.19 12.59 3.66
N ILE A 63 10.09 13.08 2.79
CA ILE A 63 10.67 12.28 1.70
C ILE A 63 11.45 11.09 2.27
N ALA A 64 12.24 11.30 3.33
CA ALA A 64 12.97 10.22 3.99
C ALA A 64 12.02 9.17 4.56
N ALA A 65 10.94 9.61 5.22
CA ALA A 65 9.94 8.71 5.76
C ALA A 65 9.24 7.89 4.67
N LEU A 66 8.80 8.51 3.57
CA LEU A 66 8.14 7.78 2.48
C LEU A 66 9.01 6.65 1.92
N LYS A 67 10.33 6.85 1.84
CA LYS A 67 11.26 5.82 1.36
C LYS A 67 11.49 4.68 2.35
N GLN A 68 11.50 4.97 3.65
CA GLN A 68 11.89 3.99 4.67
C GLN A 68 10.71 3.37 5.42
N ASN A 69 9.52 3.97 5.36
CA ASN A 69 8.39 3.53 6.18
C ASN A 69 7.93 2.11 5.77
N SER A 70 7.69 1.26 6.76
CA SER A 70 7.27 -0.12 6.53
C SER A 70 5.83 -0.22 6.00
N SER A 71 4.93 0.69 6.39
CA SER A 71 3.52 0.63 5.95
C SER A 71 3.37 0.95 4.47
N VAL A 72 4.11 1.95 3.97
CA VAL A 72 4.12 2.30 2.54
C VAL A 72 4.73 1.16 1.73
N ARG A 73 5.86 0.59 2.17
CA ARG A 73 6.48 -0.57 1.50
C ARG A 73 5.58 -1.80 1.49
N GLN A 74 4.85 -2.08 2.58
CA GLN A 74 3.87 -3.16 2.61
C GLN A 74 2.74 -2.92 1.60
N ALA A 75 2.23 -1.69 1.53
CA ALA A 75 1.19 -1.34 0.57
C ALA A 75 1.69 -1.41 -0.88
N GLU A 76 2.95 -1.07 -1.16
CA GLU A 76 3.59 -1.28 -2.46
C GLU A 76 3.68 -2.78 -2.82
N MET A 77 4.10 -3.63 -1.87
CA MET A 77 4.12 -5.08 -2.08
C MET A 77 2.72 -5.65 -2.34
N ASP A 78 1.69 -5.12 -1.67
CA ASP A 78 0.30 -5.51 -1.90
C ASP A 78 -0.19 -5.10 -3.31
N VAL A 79 0.24 -3.93 -3.80
CA VAL A 79 0.00 -3.48 -5.19
C VAL A 79 0.68 -4.43 -6.18
N ASP A 80 1.95 -4.77 -5.98
CA ASP A 80 2.70 -5.71 -6.83
C ASP A 80 2.04 -7.10 -6.83
N GLN A 81 1.60 -7.57 -5.67
CA GLN A 81 0.88 -8.84 -5.56
C GLN A 81 -0.46 -8.81 -6.30
N ALA A 82 -1.23 -7.73 -6.16
CA ALA A 82 -2.48 -7.55 -6.88
C ALA A 82 -2.27 -7.45 -8.41
N TYR A 83 -1.20 -6.76 -8.83
CA TYR A 83 -0.82 -6.68 -10.24
C TYR A 83 -0.41 -8.04 -10.81
N ALA A 84 0.40 -8.80 -10.08
CA ALA A 84 0.78 -10.16 -10.48
C ALA A 84 -0.44 -11.09 -10.60
N ARG A 85 -1.43 -10.96 -9.69
CA ARG A 85 -2.71 -11.67 -9.79
C ARG A 85 -3.50 -11.24 -11.02
N LEU A 86 -3.58 -9.94 -11.31
CA LEU A 86 -4.22 -9.42 -12.52
C LEU A 86 -3.57 -9.98 -13.78
N LEU A 87 -2.23 -9.99 -13.87
CA LEU A 87 -1.52 -10.58 -14.99
C LEU A 87 -1.78 -12.09 -15.12
N ALA A 88 -1.85 -12.82 -13.99
CA ALA A 88 -2.17 -14.24 -14.00
C ALA A 88 -3.59 -14.52 -14.51
N GLU A 89 -4.59 -13.72 -14.10
CA GLU A 89 -5.97 -13.82 -14.59
C GLU A 89 -6.08 -13.42 -16.07
N ARG A 90 -5.41 -12.34 -16.51
CA ARG A 90 -5.33 -11.98 -17.94
C ARG A 90 -4.69 -13.08 -18.78
N GLY A 91 -3.66 -13.72 -18.26
CA GLY A 91 -3.04 -14.90 -18.86
C GLY A 91 -3.99 -16.09 -19.01
N ARG A 92 -5.14 -16.14 -18.31
CA ARG A 92 -6.19 -17.15 -18.54
C ARG A 92 -7.01 -16.91 -19.79
N ALA A 93 -7.13 -15.67 -20.24
CA ALA A 93 -7.79 -15.33 -21.51
C ALA A 93 -6.85 -15.50 -22.72
N GLU A 94 -5.54 -15.54 -22.50
CA GLU A 94 -4.56 -15.77 -23.55
C GLU A 94 -4.56 -17.20 -24.08
N LEU A 95 -3.95 -17.41 -25.25
CA LEU A 95 -3.80 -18.72 -25.85
C LEU A 95 -2.95 -19.62 -24.94
N LYS A 96 -3.54 -20.71 -24.44
CA LYS A 96 -2.85 -21.68 -23.60
C LYS A 96 -2.63 -22.99 -24.33
N GLY A 97 -1.35 -23.34 -24.51
CA GLY A 97 -0.96 -24.68 -24.88
C GLY A 97 -1.07 -25.63 -23.69
N PHE A 98 -1.48 -26.87 -23.93
CA PHE A 98 -1.46 -27.93 -22.94
C PHE A 98 -0.90 -29.22 -23.53
N LEU A 99 -0.34 -30.04 -22.64
CA LEU A 99 0.13 -31.38 -22.92
C LEU A 99 -0.42 -32.30 -21.84
N ARG A 100 -1.25 -33.27 -22.23
CA ARG A 100 -1.87 -34.23 -21.33
C ARG A 100 -1.48 -35.64 -21.76
N PRO A 101 -0.69 -36.38 -20.96
CA PRO A 101 -0.53 -37.80 -21.20
C PRO A 101 -1.87 -38.50 -20.94
N VAL A 102 -2.22 -39.45 -21.79
CA VAL A 102 -3.39 -40.31 -21.65
C VAL A 102 -2.88 -41.69 -21.23
N LEU A 103 -3.37 -42.21 -20.11
CA LEU A 103 -3.02 -43.53 -19.61
C LEU A 103 -4.29 -44.12 -18.97
N ASN A 104 -4.95 -45.04 -19.67
CA ASN A 104 -6.11 -45.74 -19.15
C ASN A 104 -5.91 -47.26 -19.29
N ALA A 105 -6.58 -48.03 -18.43
CA ALA A 105 -6.63 -49.48 -18.53
C ALA A 105 -8.02 -49.97 -18.13
N GLY A 106 -8.52 -51.00 -18.80
CA GLY A 106 -9.86 -51.50 -18.58
C GLY A 106 -10.33 -52.38 -19.73
N SER A 107 -11.65 -52.56 -19.84
CA SER A 107 -12.26 -53.24 -20.98
C SER A 107 -12.03 -52.43 -22.26
N LEU A 108 -11.63 -53.08 -23.36
CA LEU A 108 -11.36 -52.43 -24.65
C LEU A 108 -12.47 -51.46 -25.08
N SER A 109 -13.74 -51.84 -24.93
CA SER A 109 -14.91 -51.02 -25.31
C SER A 109 -15.10 -49.73 -24.52
N ARG A 110 -14.35 -49.53 -23.42
CA ARG A 110 -14.38 -48.32 -22.59
C ARG A 110 -13.14 -47.46 -22.73
N LEU A 111 -12.16 -47.91 -23.51
CA LEU A 111 -10.93 -47.16 -23.80
C LEU A 111 -11.21 -46.14 -24.89
N GLU A 112 -10.78 -44.89 -24.69
CA GLU A 112 -11.11 -43.76 -25.56
C GLU A 112 -10.41 -43.85 -26.93
N LEU A 113 -9.24 -44.49 -26.96
CA LEU A 113 -8.42 -44.68 -28.16
C LEU A 113 -8.73 -45.99 -28.88
N ALA A 114 -9.40 -46.95 -28.23
CA ALA A 114 -9.62 -48.30 -28.78
C ALA A 114 -10.44 -48.30 -30.07
N ASP A 115 -11.50 -47.50 -30.15
CA ASP A 115 -12.32 -47.35 -31.36
C ASP A 115 -11.52 -46.84 -32.56
N ARG A 116 -10.41 -46.13 -32.32
CA ARG A 116 -9.54 -45.57 -33.37
C ARG A 116 -8.30 -46.43 -33.64
N ALA A 117 -7.79 -47.13 -32.63
CA ALA A 117 -6.58 -47.94 -32.74
C ALA A 117 -6.87 -49.30 -33.40
N VAL A 118 -8.01 -49.92 -33.07
CA VAL A 118 -8.42 -51.22 -33.61
C VAL A 118 -9.40 -51.00 -34.76
N SER A 119 -8.89 -50.90 -35.99
CA SER A 119 -9.69 -50.61 -37.18
C SER A 119 -10.59 -51.76 -37.65
N ASP A 120 -10.39 -52.98 -37.15
CA ASP A 120 -11.23 -54.14 -37.48
C ASP A 120 -12.44 -54.20 -36.54
N ASP A 121 -13.62 -53.90 -37.07
CA ASP A 121 -14.88 -53.89 -36.32
C ASP A 121 -15.20 -55.25 -35.67
N LYS A 122 -14.93 -56.37 -36.36
CA LYS A 122 -15.23 -57.70 -35.82
C LYS A 122 -14.30 -58.04 -34.66
N LEU A 123 -13.02 -57.70 -34.80
CA LEU A 123 -12.04 -57.88 -33.74
C LEU A 123 -12.40 -57.04 -32.52
N ARG A 124 -12.76 -55.77 -32.73
CA ARG A 124 -13.17 -54.84 -31.67
C ARG A 124 -14.43 -55.29 -30.93
N GLU A 125 -15.43 -55.81 -31.65
CA GLU A 125 -16.63 -56.39 -31.03
C GLU A 125 -16.32 -57.65 -30.21
N GLN A 126 -15.49 -58.55 -30.75
CA GLN A 126 -15.10 -59.78 -30.04
C GLN A 126 -14.25 -59.49 -28.80
N ALA A 127 -13.36 -58.50 -28.89
CA ALA A 127 -12.46 -58.08 -27.84
C ALA A 127 -13.05 -57.01 -26.90
N ALA A 128 -14.33 -56.64 -27.05
CA ALA A 128 -14.95 -55.53 -26.33
C ALA A 128 -14.81 -55.62 -24.80
N HIS A 129 -14.76 -56.83 -24.26
CA HIS A 129 -14.65 -57.12 -22.82
C HIS A 129 -13.23 -57.49 -22.39
N ASP A 130 -12.29 -57.58 -23.33
CA ASP A 130 -10.93 -57.97 -23.02
C ASP A 130 -10.23 -56.82 -22.28
N ASN A 131 -9.40 -57.21 -21.32
CA ASN A 131 -8.56 -56.24 -20.61
C ASN A 131 -7.53 -55.71 -21.60
N ALA A 132 -7.44 -54.39 -21.70
CA ALA A 132 -6.47 -53.69 -22.51
C ALA A 132 -5.98 -52.45 -21.75
N TRP A 133 -4.87 -51.90 -22.20
CA TRP A 133 -4.39 -50.60 -21.78
C TRP A 133 -4.23 -49.69 -22.99
N GLU A 134 -4.38 -48.39 -22.77
CA GLU A 134 -4.09 -47.36 -23.75
C GLU A 134 -3.11 -46.35 -23.19
N GLY A 135 -2.21 -45.89 -24.05
CA GLY A 135 -1.22 -44.87 -23.73
C GLY A 135 -1.08 -43.89 -24.87
N GLY A 136 -1.12 -42.60 -24.58
CA GLY A 136 -1.07 -41.56 -25.60
C GLY A 136 -0.67 -40.20 -25.09
N LEU A 137 -0.66 -39.25 -26.01
CA LEU A 137 -0.36 -37.85 -25.78
C LEU A 137 -1.41 -37.00 -26.45
N ARG A 138 -2.07 -36.16 -25.67
CA ARG A 138 -2.95 -35.09 -26.13
C ARG A 138 -2.22 -33.76 -26.03
N LEU A 139 -1.95 -33.15 -27.16
CA LEU A 139 -1.42 -31.79 -27.25
C LEU A 139 -2.54 -30.88 -27.72
N GLY A 140 -2.68 -29.69 -27.16
CA GLY A 140 -3.71 -28.79 -27.65
C GLY A 140 -3.49 -27.35 -27.25
N PHE A 141 -4.37 -26.52 -27.78
CA PHE A 141 -4.45 -25.11 -27.45
C PHE A 141 -5.89 -24.75 -27.15
N HIS A 142 -6.13 -23.97 -26.12
CA HIS A 142 -7.43 -23.33 -25.92
C HIS A 142 -7.26 -21.83 -25.75
N LYS A 143 -8.28 -21.08 -26.15
CA LYS A 143 -8.34 -19.63 -26.00
C LYS A 143 -9.76 -19.20 -25.68
N ALA A 144 -9.90 -18.36 -24.67
CA ALA A 144 -11.15 -17.69 -24.36
C ALA A 144 -11.31 -16.47 -25.31
N VAL A 145 -12.51 -16.26 -25.84
CA VAL A 145 -12.82 -15.21 -26.82
C VAL A 145 -13.70 -14.15 -26.19
N ALA A 146 -13.47 -12.88 -26.49
CA ALA A 146 -14.16 -11.75 -25.84
C ALA A 146 -15.70 -11.79 -25.89
N SER A 147 -16.29 -12.58 -26.79
CA SER A 147 -17.71 -12.89 -26.83
C SER A 147 -18.20 -13.85 -25.73
N GLY A 148 -17.33 -14.30 -24.82
CA GLY A 148 -17.61 -15.33 -23.82
C GLY A 148 -17.40 -16.76 -24.34
N GLY A 149 -17.10 -16.92 -25.64
CA GLY A 149 -16.85 -18.21 -26.26
C GLY A 149 -15.48 -18.79 -25.95
N ARG A 150 -15.29 -20.06 -26.27
CA ARG A 150 -14.03 -20.79 -26.12
C ARG A 150 -13.68 -21.52 -27.40
N PHE A 151 -12.46 -21.30 -27.85
CA PHE A 151 -11.83 -22.06 -28.93
C PHE A 151 -10.91 -23.13 -28.33
N GLU A 152 -10.93 -24.33 -28.89
CA GLU A 152 -10.04 -25.42 -28.52
C GLU A 152 -9.57 -26.18 -29.77
N LEU A 153 -8.28 -26.46 -29.85
CA LEU A 153 -7.64 -27.31 -30.84
C LEU A 153 -6.93 -28.44 -30.10
N GLU A 154 -7.30 -29.68 -30.41
CA GLU A 154 -6.70 -30.88 -29.84
C GLU A 154 -6.02 -31.71 -30.93
N LEU A 155 -4.84 -32.22 -30.61
CA LEU A 155 -4.05 -33.16 -31.39
C LEU A 155 -3.82 -34.39 -30.52
N ASP A 156 -4.37 -35.52 -30.95
CA ASP A 156 -4.33 -36.78 -30.21
C ASP A 156 -3.53 -37.82 -30.97
N TRP A 157 -2.65 -38.51 -30.26
CA TRP A 157 -1.97 -39.73 -30.71
C TRP A 157 -1.87 -40.71 -29.55
N GLY A 158 -1.96 -42.00 -29.83
CA GLY A 158 -1.67 -43.01 -28.83
C GLY A 158 -1.68 -44.43 -29.39
N VAL A 159 -1.62 -45.37 -28.46
CA VAL A 159 -1.55 -46.80 -28.71
C VAL A 159 -2.48 -47.53 -27.74
N VAL A 160 -2.94 -48.69 -28.17
CA VAL A 160 -3.79 -49.59 -27.40
C VAL A 160 -3.20 -51.00 -27.51
N GLN A 161 -3.14 -51.72 -26.42
CA GLN A 161 -2.63 -53.10 -26.41
C GLN A 161 -3.41 -53.94 -25.41
N GLY A 162 -3.63 -55.21 -25.77
CA GLY A 162 -4.25 -56.20 -24.88
C GLY A 162 -3.40 -56.47 -23.63
N LEU A 163 -4.07 -56.65 -22.50
CA LEU A 163 -3.48 -57.16 -21.25
C LEU A 163 -3.89 -58.63 -21.12
N SER A 164 -3.03 -59.56 -21.52
CA SER A 164 -3.32 -61.01 -21.49
C SER A 164 -4.62 -61.37 -22.22
N SER A 165 -4.95 -60.62 -23.28
CA SER A 165 -6.13 -60.83 -24.11
C SER A 165 -5.89 -62.02 -25.05
N SER A 166 -6.85 -62.93 -25.11
CA SER A 166 -6.80 -64.05 -26.06
C SER A 166 -7.22 -63.64 -27.47
N THR A 167 -7.91 -62.52 -27.61
CA THR A 167 -8.45 -62.00 -28.88
C THR A 167 -7.55 -60.93 -29.52
N LEU A 168 -7.08 -59.93 -28.76
CA LEU A 168 -6.11 -58.91 -29.20
C LEU A 168 -4.67 -59.42 -29.19
N GLY A 169 -4.35 -60.40 -28.34
CA GLY A 169 -2.98 -60.89 -28.13
C GLY A 169 -2.05 -59.82 -27.54
N ASP A 170 -0.76 -59.96 -27.81
CA ASP A 170 0.30 -59.00 -27.43
C ASP A 170 0.49 -57.90 -28.50
N GLU A 171 -0.39 -57.81 -29.50
CA GLU A 171 -0.27 -56.83 -30.58
C GLU A 171 -0.55 -55.41 -30.08
N THR A 172 0.28 -54.46 -30.54
CA THR A 172 0.11 -53.04 -30.26
C THR A 172 -0.60 -52.37 -31.43
N TYR A 173 -1.77 -51.82 -31.15
CA TYR A 173 -2.59 -51.06 -32.09
C TYR A 173 -2.28 -49.58 -31.92
N THR A 174 -2.07 -48.85 -33.01
CA THR A 174 -1.70 -47.43 -32.95
C THR A 174 -2.81 -46.56 -33.52
N THR A 175 -3.16 -45.47 -32.85
CA THR A 175 -4.00 -44.44 -33.46
C THR A 175 -3.13 -43.54 -34.34
N GLN A 176 -3.67 -43.14 -35.49
CA GLN A 176 -3.07 -42.05 -36.27
C GLN A 176 -3.24 -40.72 -35.53
N LEU A 177 -2.46 -39.71 -35.92
CA LEU A 177 -2.60 -38.35 -35.39
C LEU A 177 -3.96 -37.78 -35.85
N THR A 178 -4.84 -37.51 -34.90
CA THR A 178 -6.15 -36.89 -35.16
C THR A 178 -6.17 -35.45 -34.67
N SER A 179 -6.86 -34.56 -35.36
CA SER A 179 -7.01 -33.16 -34.99
C SER A 179 -8.47 -32.79 -34.83
N ARG A 180 -8.85 -32.23 -33.69
CA ARG A 180 -10.20 -31.73 -33.44
C ARG A 180 -10.16 -30.25 -33.13
N MET A 181 -10.94 -29.46 -33.86
CA MET A 181 -11.20 -28.07 -33.54
C MET A 181 -12.62 -27.96 -32.97
N THR A 182 -12.75 -27.31 -31.82
CA THR A 182 -14.02 -27.06 -31.13
C THR A 182 -14.16 -25.57 -30.87
N TRP A 183 -15.37 -25.07 -31.07
CA TRP A 183 -15.80 -23.72 -30.73
C TRP A 183 -17.06 -23.80 -29.89
N GLU A 184 -17.05 -23.21 -28.71
CA GLU A 184 -18.19 -23.09 -27.82
C GLU A 184 -18.55 -21.62 -27.67
N GLN A 185 -19.84 -21.29 -27.73
CA GLN A 185 -20.33 -19.92 -27.63
C GLN A 185 -21.58 -19.88 -26.75
N PRO A 186 -21.51 -19.26 -25.56
CA PRO A 186 -22.69 -18.95 -24.79
C PRO A 186 -23.52 -17.87 -25.50
N LEU A 187 -24.84 -18.01 -25.44
CA LEU A 187 -25.82 -17.14 -26.08
C LEU A 187 -26.70 -16.50 -25.01
N GLY A 188 -26.96 -15.19 -25.14
CA GLY A 188 -27.85 -14.47 -24.22
C GLY A 188 -27.24 -14.06 -22.87
N HIS A 189 -26.00 -14.46 -22.58
CA HIS A 189 -25.26 -14.02 -21.40
C HIS A 189 -24.33 -12.84 -21.71
N ASP A 190 -24.09 -11.98 -20.70
CA ASP A 190 -23.09 -10.92 -20.80
C ASP A 190 -21.70 -11.56 -20.68
N PRO A 191 -20.81 -11.46 -21.69
CA PRO A 191 -19.47 -12.05 -21.62
C PRO A 191 -18.68 -11.63 -20.37
N LYS A 192 -18.94 -10.44 -19.82
CA LYS A 192 -18.25 -9.92 -18.64
C LYS A 192 -18.63 -10.63 -17.33
N THR A 193 -19.75 -11.35 -17.28
CA THR A 193 -20.16 -12.13 -16.10
C THR A 193 -19.60 -13.55 -16.11
N MET A 194 -18.94 -13.94 -17.20
CA MET A 194 -18.40 -15.28 -17.44
C MET A 194 -16.89 -15.35 -17.21
N GLU A 195 -16.38 -16.54 -16.93
CA GLU A 195 -14.94 -16.78 -16.81
C GLU A 195 -14.26 -16.81 -18.20
N PRO A 196 -13.03 -16.29 -18.33
CA PRO A 196 -12.20 -15.60 -17.33
C PRO A 196 -12.47 -14.10 -17.15
N TRP A 197 -13.38 -13.47 -17.90
CA TRP A 197 -13.59 -12.00 -17.83
C TRP A 197 -14.05 -11.53 -16.45
N TRP A 198 -14.88 -12.32 -15.78
CA TRP A 198 -15.32 -12.08 -14.41
C TRP A 198 -14.13 -12.01 -13.44
N SER A 199 -13.23 -13.00 -13.47
CA SER A 199 -12.05 -13.02 -12.60
C SER A 199 -11.04 -11.93 -12.95
N ILE A 200 -10.90 -11.59 -14.23
CA ILE A 200 -10.06 -10.47 -14.69
C ILE A 200 -10.61 -9.15 -14.12
N GLN A 201 -11.91 -8.89 -14.26
CA GLN A 201 -12.52 -7.67 -13.71
C GLN A 201 -12.36 -7.60 -12.18
N ALA A 202 -12.59 -8.71 -11.47
CA ALA A 202 -12.39 -8.76 -10.02
C ALA A 202 -10.91 -8.50 -9.63
N ALA A 203 -9.96 -8.97 -10.43
CA ALA A 203 -8.54 -8.70 -10.22
C ALA A 203 -8.16 -7.25 -10.56
N GLU A 204 -8.81 -6.63 -11.56
CA GLU A 204 -8.65 -5.20 -11.88
C GLU A 204 -9.16 -4.32 -10.73
N ASP A 205 -10.34 -4.63 -10.20
CA ASP A 205 -10.90 -3.95 -9.01
C ASP A 205 -9.93 -4.07 -7.82
N ALA A 206 -9.42 -5.27 -7.55
CA ALA A 206 -8.49 -5.53 -6.46
C ALA A 206 -7.17 -4.75 -6.63
N TYR A 207 -6.64 -4.69 -7.85
CA TYR A 207 -5.45 -3.89 -8.17
C TYR A 207 -5.69 -2.39 -7.99
N ALA A 208 -6.83 -1.88 -8.48
CA ALA A 208 -7.21 -0.48 -8.30
C ALA A 208 -7.35 -0.12 -6.81
N LYS A 209 -8.01 -0.97 -6.01
CA LYS A 209 -8.13 -0.79 -4.56
C LYS A 209 -6.77 -0.85 -3.85
N ALA A 210 -5.87 -1.74 -4.26
CA ALA A 210 -4.52 -1.79 -3.70
C ALA A 210 -3.74 -0.49 -3.95
N ARG A 211 -3.86 0.11 -5.16
CA ARG A 211 -3.26 1.42 -5.46
C ARG A 211 -3.84 2.52 -4.57
N LEU A 212 -5.16 2.57 -4.41
CA LEU A 212 -5.82 3.53 -3.51
C LEU A 212 -5.38 3.36 -2.06
N ALA A 213 -5.20 2.11 -1.59
CA ALA A 213 -4.71 1.81 -0.25
C ALA A 213 -3.24 2.25 -0.05
N ARG A 214 -2.37 2.07 -1.04
CA ARG A 214 -1.01 2.62 -1.05
C ARG A 214 -1.01 4.14 -0.94
N ASP A 215 -1.86 4.81 -1.71
CA ASP A 215 -1.95 6.27 -1.70
C ASP A 215 -2.46 6.78 -0.33
N ALA A 216 -3.45 6.10 0.25
CA ALA A 216 -3.92 6.37 1.61
C ALA A 216 -2.82 6.16 2.67
N ALA A 217 -2.04 5.08 2.56
CA ALA A 217 -0.93 4.80 3.46
C ALA A 217 0.16 5.88 3.37
N ALA A 218 0.51 6.32 2.16
CA ALA A 218 1.46 7.41 1.94
C ALA A 218 0.95 8.73 2.55
N ARG A 219 -0.30 9.12 2.30
CA ARG A 219 -0.93 10.31 2.92
C ARG A 219 -0.92 10.24 4.45
N GLY A 220 -1.20 9.06 5.02
CA GLY A 220 -1.15 8.82 6.46
C GLY A 220 0.27 8.99 7.04
N VAL A 221 1.29 8.51 6.33
CA VAL A 221 2.70 8.71 6.74
C VAL A 221 3.10 10.18 6.65
N ILE A 222 2.73 10.88 5.59
CA ILE A 222 3.00 12.32 5.44
C ILE A 222 2.42 13.10 6.61
N LEU A 223 1.14 12.86 6.94
CA LEU A 223 0.48 13.53 8.06
C LEU A 223 1.18 13.21 9.38
N ARG A 224 1.44 11.93 9.65
CA ARG A 224 2.05 11.49 10.91
C ARG A 224 3.45 12.08 11.12
N VAL A 225 4.27 12.10 10.07
CA VAL A 225 5.62 12.66 10.11
C VAL A 225 5.58 14.17 10.26
N THR A 226 4.62 14.83 9.59
CA THR A 226 4.40 16.28 9.74
C THR A 226 4.06 16.64 11.19
N GLU A 227 3.14 15.90 11.82
CA GLU A 227 2.80 16.09 13.23
C GLU A 227 4.03 15.92 14.15
N LEU A 228 4.78 14.83 13.95
CA LEU A 228 6.00 14.57 14.72
C LEU A 228 7.06 15.66 14.52
N PHE A 229 7.19 16.18 13.30
CA PHE A 229 8.11 17.27 12.99
C PHE A 229 7.72 18.55 13.72
N PHE A 230 6.45 18.97 13.64
CA PHE A 230 5.98 20.16 14.37
C PHE A 230 6.06 19.97 15.89
N GLU A 231 5.80 18.77 16.42
CA GLU A 231 5.99 18.47 17.83
C GLU A 231 7.47 18.61 18.25
N ALA A 232 8.41 18.15 17.43
CA ALA A 232 9.84 18.27 17.69
C ALA A 232 10.33 19.72 17.60
N VAL A 233 9.85 20.48 16.61
CA VAL A 233 10.15 21.93 16.48
C VAL A 233 9.60 22.69 17.68
N LYS A 234 8.36 22.43 18.09
CA LYS A 234 7.75 23.05 19.28
C LYS A 234 8.54 22.71 20.55
N ALA A 235 8.89 21.45 20.76
CA ALA A 235 9.68 21.04 21.91
C ALA A 235 11.05 21.76 21.96
N GLN A 236 11.68 21.99 20.80
CA GLN A 236 12.95 22.71 20.70
C GLN A 236 12.79 24.19 21.08
N GLU A 237 11.67 24.81 20.71
CA GLU A 237 11.37 26.20 21.08
C GLU A 237 11.03 26.31 22.58
N ASP A 238 10.22 25.39 23.11
CA ASP A 238 9.92 25.30 24.55
C ASP A 238 11.20 25.14 25.40
N LEU A 239 12.21 24.45 24.88
CA LEU A 239 13.51 24.35 25.53
C LEU A 239 14.28 25.67 25.50
N ASN A 240 14.26 26.40 24.39
CA ASN A 240 14.90 27.72 24.29
C ASN A 240 14.28 28.68 25.32
N VAL A 241 12.96 28.74 25.39
CA VAL A 241 12.21 29.57 26.37
C VAL A 241 12.54 29.14 27.81
N ALA A 242 12.57 27.84 28.10
CA ALA A 242 12.91 27.34 29.43
C ALA A 242 14.35 27.71 29.86
N LEU A 243 15.31 27.70 28.92
CA LEU A 243 16.69 28.12 29.19
C LEU A 243 16.77 29.62 29.51
N GLU A 244 16.04 30.46 28.78
CA GLU A 244 15.97 31.90 29.07
C GLU A 244 15.32 32.19 30.43
N ILE A 245 14.26 31.45 30.80
CA ILE A 245 13.62 31.56 32.11
C ILE A 245 14.62 31.17 33.21
N LEU A 246 15.37 30.08 33.02
CA LEU A 246 16.40 29.65 33.98
C LEU A 246 17.47 30.72 34.18
N GLU A 247 17.98 31.33 33.11
CA GLU A 247 18.95 32.42 33.17
C GLU A 247 18.38 33.61 33.97
N SER A 248 17.12 33.98 33.72
CA SER A 248 16.43 35.05 34.45
C SER A 248 16.29 34.74 35.95
N MET A 249 15.93 33.51 36.31
CA MET A 249 15.75 33.08 37.71
C MET A 249 17.09 32.92 38.45
N GLN A 250 18.16 32.55 37.75
CA GLN A 250 19.51 32.55 38.30
C GLN A 250 19.95 33.95 38.71
N GLU A 251 19.70 34.94 37.86
CA GLU A 251 20.02 36.34 38.14
C GLU A 251 19.18 36.89 39.30
N GLN A 252 17.87 36.60 39.33
CA GLN A 252 17.00 37.00 40.45
C GLN A 252 17.49 36.42 41.78
N ASN A 253 17.85 35.13 41.82
CA ASN A 253 18.36 34.51 43.04
C ASN A 253 19.71 35.12 43.47
N ARG A 254 20.59 35.48 42.53
CA ARG A 254 21.85 36.18 42.81
C ARG A 254 21.60 37.50 43.53
N LEU A 255 20.68 38.31 43.01
CA LEU A 255 20.34 39.63 43.55
C LEU A 255 19.67 39.54 44.93
N VAL A 256 18.75 38.60 45.13
CA VAL A 256 18.11 38.35 46.43
C VAL A 256 19.16 37.92 47.46
N ARG A 257 20.08 37.02 47.09
CA ARG A 257 21.17 36.59 47.97
C ARG A 257 22.07 37.75 48.39
N GLU A 258 22.44 38.64 47.46
CA GLU A 258 23.23 39.84 47.77
C GLU A 258 22.50 40.82 48.68
N ARG A 259 21.19 40.98 48.51
CA ARG A 259 20.36 41.85 49.36
C ARG A 259 20.29 41.32 50.78
N VAL A 260 20.07 40.01 50.94
CA VAL A 260 20.04 39.33 52.24
C VAL A 260 21.42 39.39 52.92
N SER A 261 22.53 39.21 52.19
CA SER A 261 23.88 39.32 52.77
C SER A 261 24.24 40.71 53.28
N ARG A 262 23.55 41.75 52.77
CA ARG A 262 23.69 43.14 53.23
C ARG A 262 22.68 43.52 54.33
N GLY A 263 21.92 42.55 54.85
CA GLY A 263 20.89 42.78 55.87
C GLY A 263 19.64 43.50 55.36
N MET A 264 19.46 43.63 54.05
CA MET A 264 18.36 44.37 53.41
C MET A 264 17.20 43.45 52.95
N GLY A 265 17.10 42.23 53.48
CA GLY A 265 16.08 41.24 53.12
C GLY A 265 16.01 40.09 54.14
N GLY A 266 14.94 39.30 54.08
CA GLY A 266 14.70 38.20 55.02
C GLY A 266 15.19 36.82 54.54
N PRO A 267 15.47 35.86 55.44
CA PRO A 267 15.77 34.47 55.07
C PRO A 267 14.64 33.77 54.30
N LEU A 268 13.39 34.22 54.50
CA LEU A 268 12.23 33.72 53.75
C LEU A 268 12.31 34.12 52.28
N ASP A 269 12.74 35.35 51.97
CA ASP A 269 12.86 35.83 50.59
C ASP A 269 13.89 35.00 49.80
N LEU A 270 15.02 34.66 50.44
CA LEU A 270 16.03 33.79 49.84
C LEU A 270 15.49 32.38 49.57
N ARG A 271 14.75 31.79 50.51
CA ARG A 271 14.15 30.46 50.30
C ARG A 271 13.15 30.45 49.16
N THR A 272 12.31 31.48 49.05
CA THR A 272 11.37 31.61 47.94
C THR A 272 12.11 31.69 46.60
N ALA A 273 13.16 32.50 46.50
CA ALA A 273 13.98 32.61 45.29
C ALA A 273 14.72 31.30 44.94
N GLU A 274 15.19 30.55 45.95
CA GLU A 274 15.81 29.23 45.75
C GLU A 274 14.80 28.20 45.23
N ILE A 275 13.55 28.22 45.71
CA ILE A 275 12.47 27.37 45.21
C ILE A 275 12.14 27.71 43.74
N GLU A 276 12.03 29.00 43.40
CA GLU A 276 11.79 29.45 42.02
C GLU A 276 12.91 29.03 41.06
N LEU A 277 14.17 29.15 41.48
CA LEU A 277 15.32 28.67 40.72
C LEU A 277 15.27 27.15 40.51
N ALA A 278 14.98 26.38 41.57
CA ALA A 278 14.85 24.93 41.48
C ALA A 278 13.71 24.52 40.53
N ALA A 279 12.59 25.24 40.55
CA ALA A 279 11.48 25.04 39.62
C ALA A 279 11.89 25.32 38.16
N ALA A 280 12.64 26.39 37.90
CA ALA A 280 13.16 26.70 36.56
C ALA A 280 14.16 25.64 36.05
N GLN A 281 15.06 25.17 36.92
CA GLN A 281 15.99 24.07 36.60
C GLN A 281 15.24 22.79 36.23
N TYR A 282 14.19 22.47 37.00
CA TYR A 282 13.31 21.35 36.68
C TYR A 282 12.57 21.54 35.35
N GLY A 283 12.11 22.75 35.03
CA GLY A 283 11.53 23.10 33.74
C GLY A 283 12.46 22.82 32.56
N VAL A 284 13.73 23.27 32.62
CA VAL A 284 14.73 22.94 31.59
C VAL A 284 14.96 21.44 31.47
N SER A 285 15.02 20.73 32.61
CA SER A 285 15.17 19.27 32.63
C SER A 285 14.00 18.56 31.92
N GLN A 286 12.77 19.04 32.12
CA GLN A 286 11.56 18.54 31.45
C GLN A 286 11.58 18.85 29.94
N SER A 287 11.86 20.09 29.54
CA SER A 287 11.91 20.47 28.12
C SER A 287 13.01 19.71 27.37
N ARG A 288 14.18 19.48 27.99
CA ARG A 288 15.24 18.64 27.40
C ARG A 288 14.77 17.20 27.15
N ARG A 289 14.10 16.59 28.14
CA ARG A 289 13.52 15.24 27.96
C ARG A 289 12.49 15.22 26.83
N ARG A 290 11.65 16.26 26.72
CA ARG A 290 10.64 16.35 25.65
C ARG A 290 11.28 16.45 24.26
N VAL A 291 12.34 17.24 24.11
CA VAL A 291 13.13 17.32 22.86
C VAL A 291 13.74 15.97 22.51
N ASP A 292 14.37 15.29 23.48
CA ASP A 292 14.99 13.99 23.25
C ASP A 292 13.94 12.95 22.82
N LEU A 293 12.76 12.93 23.47
CA LEU A 293 11.68 12.00 23.15
C LEU A 293 11.05 12.26 21.77
N THR A 294 10.73 13.52 21.46
CA THR A 294 10.12 13.89 20.16
C THR A 294 11.08 13.63 18.99
N ARG A 295 12.38 13.88 19.18
CA ARG A 295 13.41 13.49 18.20
C ARG A 295 13.47 11.98 18.01
N GLN A 296 13.47 11.19 19.08
CA GLN A 296 13.47 9.73 18.97
C GLN A 296 12.23 9.20 18.22
N GLN A 297 11.05 9.77 18.48
CA GLN A 297 9.82 9.43 17.76
C GLN A 297 9.93 9.78 16.26
N LEU A 298 10.50 10.94 15.93
CA LEU A 298 10.72 11.35 14.54
C LEU A 298 11.76 10.46 13.84
N MET A 299 12.85 10.08 14.52
CA MET A 299 13.85 9.14 14.01
C MET A 299 13.22 7.78 13.71
N GLN A 300 12.38 7.27 14.62
CA GLN A 300 11.69 6.00 14.43
C GLN A 300 10.74 6.04 13.22
N ALA A 301 10.05 7.16 13.00
CA ALA A 301 9.10 7.30 11.90
C ALA A 301 9.76 7.54 10.53
N THR A 302 10.92 8.22 10.50
CA THR A 302 11.61 8.64 9.27
C THR A 302 12.79 7.75 8.90
N GLY A 303 13.33 7.00 9.87
CA GLY A 303 14.60 6.28 9.74
C GLY A 303 15.84 7.17 9.64
N LEU A 304 15.70 8.48 9.85
CA LEU A 304 16.80 9.43 9.85
C LEU A 304 17.63 9.34 11.15
N SER A 305 18.94 9.51 11.03
CA SER A 305 19.84 9.65 12.18
C SER A 305 19.87 11.10 12.68
N LEU A 306 18.85 11.49 13.46
CA LEU A 306 18.80 12.83 14.06
C LEU A 306 19.69 12.89 15.31
N SER A 307 20.95 13.31 15.13
CA SER A 307 21.85 13.59 16.26
C SER A 307 21.41 14.86 17.02
N ARG A 308 21.92 15.06 18.25
CA ARG A 308 21.69 16.30 19.03
C ARG A 308 22.15 17.58 18.32
N MET A 309 23.03 17.46 17.33
CA MET A 309 23.52 18.59 16.52
C MET A 309 22.63 18.89 15.32
N SER A 310 21.56 18.13 15.09
CA SER A 310 20.65 18.32 13.96
C SER A 310 19.68 19.47 14.23
N ARG A 311 19.64 20.45 13.33
CA ARG A 311 18.70 21.58 13.42
C ARG A 311 17.46 21.29 12.56
N LEU A 312 16.27 21.37 13.17
CA LEU A 312 15.01 21.36 12.44
C LEU A 312 14.65 22.79 12.09
N VAL A 313 14.37 23.06 10.82
CA VAL A 313 13.97 24.40 10.36
C VAL A 313 12.44 24.47 10.36
N PRO A 314 11.84 25.41 11.11
CA PRO A 314 10.40 25.65 11.03
C PRO A 314 10.02 26.00 9.59
N PRO A 315 8.98 25.38 9.03
CA PRO A 315 8.51 25.73 7.69
C PRO A 315 7.96 27.17 7.69
N PRO A 316 7.96 27.85 6.54
CA PRO A 316 7.27 29.13 6.41
C PRO A 316 5.77 28.96 6.78
N PRO A 317 5.10 30.03 7.24
CA PRO A 317 3.66 29.99 7.53
C PRO A 317 2.86 29.45 6.35
N ILE A 318 2.09 28.39 6.58
CA ILE A 318 1.22 27.79 5.57
C ILE A 318 -0.21 28.25 5.82
N THR A 319 -0.86 28.75 4.77
CA THR A 319 -2.23 29.26 4.83
C THR A 319 -3.15 28.44 3.93
N TRP A 320 -4.42 28.38 4.31
CA TRP A 320 -5.50 27.82 3.51
C TRP A 320 -6.39 28.94 2.97
N ASP A 321 -6.69 28.90 1.66
CA ASP A 321 -7.33 29.97 0.90
C ASP A 321 -8.69 29.60 0.27
N ALA A 322 -9.10 28.32 0.34
CA ALA A 322 -10.32 27.85 -0.30
C ALA A 322 -11.54 27.87 0.64
N ALA A 323 -12.70 28.21 0.09
CA ALA A 323 -13.98 28.17 0.81
C ALA A 323 -14.38 26.73 1.18
N LEU A 324 -15.18 26.59 2.24
CA LEU A 324 -15.64 25.29 2.76
C LEU A 324 -16.29 24.42 1.68
N GLU A 325 -17.25 24.95 0.90
CA GLU A 325 -17.96 24.16 -0.12
C GLU A 325 -17.03 23.60 -1.21
N ALA A 326 -16.10 24.43 -1.68
CA ALA A 326 -15.09 24.01 -2.65
C ALA A 326 -14.14 22.97 -2.06
N THR A 327 -13.80 23.11 -0.77
CA THR A 327 -12.97 22.16 -0.02
C THR A 327 -13.65 20.81 0.11
N THR A 328 -14.92 20.79 0.54
CA THR A 328 -15.73 19.58 0.67
C THR A 328 -15.82 18.83 -0.66
N THR A 329 -16.09 19.54 -1.76
CA THR A 329 -16.17 18.91 -3.09
C THR A 329 -14.85 18.23 -3.47
N LYS A 330 -13.73 18.94 -3.31
CA LYS A 330 -12.40 18.38 -3.58
C LYS A 330 -12.07 17.17 -2.72
N VAL A 331 -12.38 17.18 -1.42
CA VAL A 331 -12.11 16.02 -0.55
C VAL A 331 -12.95 14.81 -0.96
N LEU A 332 -14.22 15.01 -1.30
CA LEU A 332 -15.08 13.91 -1.76
C LEU A 332 -14.55 13.29 -3.06
N GLU A 333 -14.05 14.11 -3.99
CA GLU A 333 -13.43 13.65 -5.24
C GLU A 333 -12.04 13.03 -5.04
N ALA A 334 -11.28 13.51 -4.06
CA ALA A 334 -9.91 13.05 -3.76
C ALA A 334 -9.87 11.80 -2.88
N SER A 335 -10.93 11.51 -2.13
CA SER A 335 -10.97 10.46 -1.12
C SER A 335 -10.74 9.08 -1.72
N THR A 336 -9.64 8.45 -1.30
CA THR A 336 -9.28 7.08 -1.67
C THR A 336 -10.30 6.07 -1.16
N ASP A 337 -10.85 6.31 0.04
CA ASP A 337 -11.79 5.40 0.69
C ASP A 337 -13.15 5.41 -0.03
N LEU A 338 -13.62 6.60 -0.45
CA LEU A 338 -14.84 6.71 -1.24
C LEU A 338 -14.69 6.06 -2.62
N LYS A 339 -13.53 6.25 -3.28
CA LYS A 339 -13.22 5.56 -4.55
C LYS A 339 -13.21 4.03 -4.39
N ALA A 340 -12.64 3.53 -3.30
CA ALA A 340 -12.62 2.09 -3.01
C ALA A 340 -14.03 1.52 -2.76
N LEU A 341 -14.89 2.26 -2.03
CA LEU A 341 -16.29 1.89 -1.82
C LEU A 341 -17.12 1.98 -3.10
N GLU A 342 -16.81 2.91 -4.01
CA GLU A 342 -17.45 2.97 -5.31
C GLU A 342 -17.11 1.74 -6.17
N ILE A 343 -15.85 1.28 -6.15
CA ILE A 343 -15.46 0.01 -6.78
C ILE A 343 -16.26 -1.17 -6.18
N ASP A 344 -16.43 -1.22 -4.85
CA ASP A 344 -17.22 -2.26 -4.19
C ASP A 344 -18.70 -2.23 -4.57
N LYS A 345 -19.31 -1.03 -4.68
CA LYS A 345 -20.68 -0.83 -5.17
C LYS A 345 -20.83 -1.34 -6.60
N ASP A 346 -19.88 -1.02 -7.48
CA ASP A 346 -19.92 -1.47 -8.87
C ASP A 346 -19.68 -2.98 -8.99
N ALA A 347 -18.81 -3.57 -8.15
CA ALA A 347 -18.64 -5.01 -8.05
C ALA A 347 -19.93 -5.71 -7.56
N ALA A 348 -20.60 -5.16 -6.55
CA ALA A 348 -21.89 -5.65 -6.07
C ALA A 348 -22.97 -5.55 -7.15
N ARG A 349 -22.98 -4.47 -7.94
CA ARG A 349 -23.90 -4.29 -9.08
C ARG A 349 -23.65 -5.33 -10.17
N ARG A 350 -22.39 -5.64 -10.49
CA ARG A 350 -22.04 -6.72 -11.42
C ARG A 350 -22.47 -8.09 -10.89
N ALA A 351 -22.26 -8.36 -9.60
CA ALA A 351 -22.70 -9.60 -8.95
C ALA A 351 -24.23 -9.77 -9.00
N TRP A 352 -25.00 -8.70 -8.76
CA TRP A 352 -26.45 -8.72 -8.90
C TRP A 352 -26.89 -9.01 -10.35
N ARG A 353 -26.25 -8.40 -11.36
CA ARG A 353 -26.53 -8.71 -12.77
C ARG A 353 -26.23 -10.17 -13.11
N LYS A 354 -25.13 -10.72 -12.58
CA LYS A 354 -24.77 -12.13 -12.74
C LYS A 354 -25.84 -13.04 -12.12
N ALA A 355 -26.22 -12.80 -10.86
CA ALA A 355 -27.29 -13.56 -10.20
C ALA A 355 -28.62 -13.48 -10.97
N LYS A 356 -28.94 -12.34 -11.57
CA LYS A 356 -30.13 -12.17 -12.43
C LYS A 356 -30.04 -12.96 -13.74
N GLN A 357 -28.85 -13.18 -14.28
CA GLN A 357 -28.66 -14.03 -15.46
C GLN A 357 -28.75 -15.51 -15.11
N GLU A 358 -28.31 -15.90 -13.92
CA GLU A 358 -28.42 -17.29 -13.42
C GLU A 358 -29.88 -17.74 -13.22
N THR A 359 -30.85 -16.81 -13.16
CA THR A 359 -32.29 -17.15 -13.16
C THR A 359 -32.85 -17.42 -14.56
N GLN A 360 -32.06 -17.22 -15.63
CA GLN A 360 -32.47 -17.43 -17.02
C GLN A 360 -31.89 -18.75 -17.55
N PRO A 361 -32.52 -19.38 -18.57
CA PRO A 361 -31.94 -20.55 -19.22
C PRO A 361 -30.55 -20.27 -19.78
N GLU A 362 -29.60 -21.15 -19.49
CA GLU A 362 -28.27 -21.12 -20.09
C GLU A 362 -28.35 -21.73 -21.49
N VAL A 363 -28.00 -20.96 -22.52
CA VAL A 363 -28.01 -21.44 -23.91
C VAL A 363 -26.59 -21.40 -24.45
N ASN A 364 -26.08 -22.55 -24.86
CA ASN A 364 -24.74 -22.71 -25.41
C ASN A 364 -24.81 -23.27 -26.83
N SER A 365 -24.02 -22.72 -27.74
CA SER A 365 -23.81 -23.28 -29.08
C SER A 365 -22.43 -23.88 -29.17
N SER A 366 -22.31 -25.06 -29.78
CA SER A 366 -21.04 -25.71 -30.04
C SER A 366 -20.89 -26.03 -31.52
N PHE A 367 -19.67 -25.90 -32.03
CA PHE A 367 -19.26 -26.33 -33.35
C PHE A 367 -17.97 -27.13 -33.21
N SER A 368 -17.89 -28.29 -33.84
CA SER A 368 -16.66 -29.09 -33.87
C SER A 368 -16.42 -29.64 -35.26
N ILE A 369 -15.15 -29.75 -35.65
CA ILE A 369 -14.69 -30.33 -36.92
C ILE A 369 -13.43 -31.14 -36.67
N ASN A 370 -13.31 -32.30 -37.32
CA ASN A 370 -12.14 -33.17 -37.22
C ASN A 370 -11.31 -33.19 -38.52
N GLU A 371 -10.21 -33.94 -38.53
CA GLU A 371 -9.29 -34.09 -39.66
C GLU A 371 -9.94 -34.70 -40.91
N SER A 372 -11.00 -35.51 -40.76
CA SER A 372 -11.72 -36.11 -41.89
C SER A 372 -12.76 -35.16 -42.50
N GLY A 373 -12.91 -33.95 -41.95
CA GLY A 373 -13.89 -32.96 -42.40
C GLY A 373 -15.30 -33.24 -41.91
N GLU A 374 -15.48 -34.19 -40.99
CA GLU A 374 -16.74 -34.39 -40.29
C GLU A 374 -16.95 -33.26 -39.30
N TRP A 375 -18.13 -32.67 -39.33
CA TRP A 375 -18.48 -31.54 -38.49
C TRP A 375 -19.77 -31.82 -37.72
N ARG A 376 -19.86 -31.23 -36.52
CA ARG A 376 -21.05 -31.25 -35.68
C ARG A 376 -21.32 -29.84 -35.20
N VAL A 377 -22.57 -29.39 -35.37
CA VAL A 377 -23.08 -28.18 -34.72
C VAL A 377 -24.17 -28.58 -33.73
N GLY A 378 -24.16 -27.98 -32.55
CA GLY A 378 -25.12 -28.22 -31.50
C GLY A 378 -25.57 -26.91 -30.86
N VAL A 379 -26.80 -26.91 -30.36
CA VAL A 379 -27.29 -25.90 -29.42
C VAL A 379 -27.86 -26.66 -28.24
N GLU A 380 -27.39 -26.33 -27.05
CA GLU A 380 -27.84 -26.88 -25.79
C GLU A 380 -28.47 -25.76 -24.96
N ALA A 381 -29.66 -26.02 -24.41
CA ALA A 381 -30.32 -25.12 -23.49
C ALA A 381 -30.55 -25.86 -22.18
N ALA A 382 -29.96 -25.37 -21.10
CA ALA A 382 -30.10 -25.91 -19.77
C ALA A 382 -30.87 -24.92 -18.89
N TRP A 383 -31.92 -25.38 -18.23
CA TRP A 383 -32.59 -24.61 -17.18
C TRP A 383 -33.11 -25.54 -16.09
N TYR A 384 -33.00 -25.09 -14.84
CA TYR A 384 -33.64 -25.76 -13.72
C TYR A 384 -35.11 -25.36 -13.68
N PHE A 385 -36.02 -26.30 -13.95
CA PHE A 385 -37.45 -26.03 -13.78
C PHE A 385 -37.86 -25.92 -12.29
N TRP A 386 -37.05 -26.52 -11.40
CA TRP A 386 -37.17 -26.43 -9.95
C TRP A 386 -35.78 -26.53 -9.32
N ASP A 387 -35.35 -25.48 -8.63
CA ASP A 387 -34.06 -25.36 -7.95
C ASP A 387 -34.23 -25.14 -6.43
N GLY A 388 -35.43 -25.32 -5.90
CA GLY A 388 -35.71 -25.06 -4.48
C GLY A 388 -35.59 -23.58 -4.07
N GLN A 389 -35.81 -22.64 -5.00
CA GLN A 389 -35.69 -21.18 -4.81
C GLN A 389 -34.25 -20.68 -4.65
N GLU A 390 -33.25 -21.51 -4.93
CA GLU A 390 -31.83 -21.17 -4.79
C GLU A 390 -31.44 -19.93 -5.60
N ALA A 391 -31.82 -19.86 -6.89
CA ALA A 391 -31.49 -18.73 -7.75
C ALA A 391 -32.23 -17.45 -7.33
N ALA A 392 -33.47 -17.57 -6.85
CA ALA A 392 -34.27 -16.44 -6.36
C ALA A 392 -33.64 -15.83 -5.09
N GLU A 393 -33.27 -16.67 -4.12
CA GLU A 393 -32.64 -16.23 -2.88
C GLU A 393 -31.22 -15.67 -3.12
N ARG A 394 -30.46 -16.23 -4.07
CA ARG A 394 -29.17 -15.64 -4.50
C ARG A 394 -29.34 -14.26 -5.11
N LEU A 395 -30.37 -14.07 -5.95
CA LEU A 395 -30.68 -12.78 -6.55
C LEU A 395 -31.06 -11.75 -5.48
N GLU A 396 -31.91 -12.13 -4.53
CA GLU A 396 -32.32 -11.26 -3.43
C GLU A 396 -31.13 -10.92 -2.53
N ALA A 397 -30.31 -11.90 -2.16
CA ALA A 397 -29.08 -11.67 -1.38
C ALA A 397 -28.11 -10.71 -2.11
N ALA A 398 -27.97 -10.84 -3.43
CA ALA A 398 -27.15 -9.94 -4.23
C ALA A 398 -27.75 -8.52 -4.32
N ALA A 399 -29.09 -8.40 -4.37
CA ALA A 399 -29.78 -7.11 -4.35
C ALA A 399 -29.61 -6.40 -3.00
N VAL A 400 -29.80 -7.11 -1.90
CA VAL A 400 -29.55 -6.60 -0.54
C VAL A 400 -28.08 -6.22 -0.36
N LYS A 401 -27.13 -7.01 -0.89
CA LYS A 401 -25.71 -6.66 -0.86
C LYS A 401 -25.43 -5.36 -1.62
N LEU A 402 -26.02 -5.17 -2.80
CA LEU A 402 -25.89 -3.92 -3.56
C LEU A 402 -26.45 -2.72 -2.78
N GLN A 403 -27.66 -2.85 -2.21
CA GLN A 403 -28.26 -1.79 -1.38
C GLN A 403 -27.39 -1.46 -0.17
N ARG A 404 -26.84 -2.48 0.51
CA ARG A 404 -25.91 -2.31 1.62
C ARG A 404 -24.65 -1.54 1.21
N THR A 405 -24.00 -1.93 0.11
CA THR A 405 -22.79 -1.24 -0.37
C THR A 405 -23.06 0.20 -0.79
N ALA A 406 -24.26 0.49 -1.33
CA ALA A 406 -24.67 1.86 -1.65
C ALA A 406 -24.87 2.70 -0.38
N ALA A 407 -25.56 2.16 0.62
CA ALA A 407 -25.74 2.83 1.91
C ALA A 407 -24.41 3.04 2.67
N GLU A 408 -23.48 2.08 2.58
CA GLU A 408 -22.12 2.21 3.14
C GLU A 408 -21.34 3.36 2.46
N LEU A 409 -21.43 3.50 1.13
CA LEU A 409 -20.84 4.63 0.40
C LEU A 409 -21.46 5.98 0.81
N GLU A 410 -22.78 6.05 0.93
CA GLU A 410 -23.48 7.26 1.37
C GLU A 410 -23.08 7.66 2.80
N ALA A 411 -23.06 6.71 3.73
CA ALA A 411 -22.64 6.95 5.11
C ALA A 411 -21.17 7.38 5.21
N ALA A 412 -20.29 6.77 4.41
CA ALA A 412 -18.89 7.18 4.33
C ALA A 412 -18.74 8.59 3.76
N ALA A 413 -19.54 8.96 2.75
CA ALA A 413 -19.53 10.31 2.19
C ALA A 413 -20.00 11.36 3.22
N GLU A 414 -21.03 11.08 4.01
CA GLU A 414 -21.47 11.96 5.10
C GLU A 414 -20.41 12.08 6.21
N THR A 415 -19.74 10.97 6.55
CA THR A 415 -18.63 10.99 7.51
C THR A 415 -17.48 11.86 7.00
N ALA A 416 -17.10 11.70 5.72
CA ALA A 416 -16.08 12.52 5.09
C ALA A 416 -16.47 14.02 5.07
N ARG A 417 -17.75 14.36 4.81
CA ARG A 417 -18.24 15.75 4.91
C ARG A 417 -18.07 16.32 6.31
N LEU A 418 -18.42 15.55 7.34
CA LEU A 418 -18.26 15.98 8.73
C LEU A 418 -16.78 16.15 9.12
N ASP A 419 -15.91 15.27 8.65
CA ASP A 419 -14.47 15.35 8.91
C ASP A 419 -13.85 16.58 8.25
N VAL A 420 -14.26 16.92 7.02
CA VAL A 420 -13.84 18.17 6.36
C VAL A 420 -14.34 19.39 7.13
N LEU A 421 -15.59 19.38 7.57
CA LEU A 421 -16.16 20.45 8.37
C LEU A 421 -15.32 20.70 9.64
N ARG A 422 -14.95 19.63 10.35
CA ARG A 422 -14.09 19.70 11.53
C ARG A 422 -12.71 20.27 11.21
N LEU A 423 -12.02 19.72 10.20
CA LEU A 423 -10.69 20.20 9.79
C LEU A 423 -10.72 21.67 9.37
N TYR A 424 -11.78 22.11 8.70
CA TYR A 424 -11.95 23.49 8.29
C TYR A 424 -12.16 24.44 9.48
N TYR A 425 -13.02 24.07 10.43
CA TYR A 425 -13.20 24.87 11.65
C TYR A 425 -11.98 24.84 12.56
N ASP A 426 -11.24 23.73 12.63
CA ASP A 426 -9.97 23.65 13.35
C ASP A 426 -8.93 24.63 12.76
N TYR A 427 -8.92 24.80 11.43
CA TYR A 427 -8.08 25.82 10.78
C TYR A 427 -8.54 27.25 11.11
N LEU A 428 -9.85 27.52 11.08
CA LEU A 428 -10.38 28.84 11.44
C LEU A 428 -10.10 29.20 12.90
N ASP A 429 -10.30 28.27 13.83
CA ASP A 429 -9.96 28.44 15.25
C ASP A 429 -8.46 28.71 15.42
N GLY A 430 -7.62 27.96 14.70
CA GLY A 430 -6.17 28.19 14.67
C GLY A 430 -5.78 29.57 14.11
N ASP A 431 -6.51 30.09 13.12
CA ASP A 431 -6.31 31.42 12.56
C ASP A 431 -6.69 32.52 13.56
N GLU A 432 -7.87 32.43 14.18
CA GLU A 432 -8.33 33.36 15.20
C GLU A 432 -7.41 33.36 16.43
N ARG A 433 -6.94 32.18 16.86
CA ARG A 433 -5.98 32.05 17.96
C ARG A 433 -4.63 32.70 17.62
N LEU A 434 -4.17 32.60 16.38
CA LEU A 434 -2.94 33.28 15.95
C LEU A 434 -3.10 34.80 16.00
N GLN A 435 -4.22 35.33 15.53
CA GLN A 435 -4.52 36.78 15.58
C GLN A 435 -4.56 37.29 17.03
N LEU A 436 -5.15 36.52 17.95
CA LEU A 436 -5.15 36.85 19.38
C LEU A 436 -3.74 36.83 19.96
N ALA A 437 -2.94 35.80 19.67
CA ALA A 437 -1.57 35.69 20.19
C ALA A 437 -0.66 36.81 19.64
N GLU A 438 -0.86 37.24 18.39
CA GLU A 438 -0.18 38.42 17.82
C GLU A 438 -0.48 39.70 18.59
N LEU A 439 -1.75 39.92 18.93
CA LEU A 439 -2.17 41.05 19.75
C LEU A 439 -1.58 40.97 21.18
N GLU A 440 -1.53 39.78 21.78
CA GLU A 440 -0.91 39.58 23.09
C GLU A 440 0.58 39.91 23.09
N VAL A 441 1.31 39.54 22.03
CA VAL A 441 2.72 39.90 21.84
C VAL A 441 2.88 41.41 21.74
N GLU A 442 2.05 42.09 20.95
CA GLU A 442 2.06 43.56 20.83
C GLU A 442 1.86 44.23 22.19
N ARG A 443 0.85 43.78 22.95
CA ARG A 443 0.57 44.31 24.29
C ARG A 443 1.68 44.05 25.29
N ALA A 444 2.27 42.86 25.28
CA ALA A 444 3.39 42.53 26.15
C ALA A 444 4.65 43.36 25.80
N MET A 445 4.86 43.68 24.52
CA MET A 445 5.93 44.59 24.09
C MET A 445 5.72 46.01 24.60
N GLU A 446 4.51 46.56 24.47
CA GLU A 446 4.17 47.89 25.01
C GLU A 446 4.36 47.94 26.53
N MET A 447 3.90 46.91 27.24
CA MET A 447 4.04 46.79 28.70
C MET A 447 5.50 46.72 29.13
N LEU A 448 6.33 45.95 28.41
CA LEU A 448 7.77 45.90 28.66
C LEU A 448 8.42 47.27 28.44
N GLU A 449 8.04 48.00 27.39
CA GLU A 449 8.60 49.32 27.12
C GLU A 449 8.23 50.33 28.22
N MET A 450 6.97 50.36 28.64
CA MET A 450 6.52 51.20 29.76
C MET A 450 7.26 50.86 31.06
N THR A 451 7.37 49.56 31.37
CA THR A 451 8.07 49.08 32.58
C THR A 451 9.56 49.45 32.52
N ARG A 452 10.20 49.30 31.36
CA ARG A 452 11.59 49.71 31.13
C ARG A 452 11.82 51.20 31.36
N ARG A 453 10.91 52.06 30.89
CA ARG A 453 10.98 53.51 31.14
C ARG A 453 10.84 53.82 32.64
N ARG A 454 9.87 53.21 33.34
CA ARG A 454 9.68 53.39 34.80
C ARG A 454 10.87 52.87 35.61
N TYR A 455 11.51 51.79 35.16
CA TYR A 455 12.74 51.26 35.76
C TYR A 455 13.91 52.23 35.64
N GLY A 456 14.10 52.86 34.48
CA GLY A 456 15.10 53.91 34.29
C GLY A 456 14.89 55.12 35.23
N LEU A 457 13.65 55.38 35.62
CA LEU A 457 13.28 56.44 36.58
C LEU A 457 13.27 55.97 38.05
N ARG A 458 13.66 54.72 38.35
CA ARG A 458 13.56 54.08 39.68
C ARG A 458 12.14 54.06 40.26
N MET A 459 11.11 54.09 39.39
CA MET A 459 9.68 54.09 39.75
C MET A 459 9.02 52.70 39.69
N THR A 460 9.79 51.66 39.39
CA THR A 460 9.36 50.26 39.35
C THR A 460 10.48 49.40 39.92
N THR A 461 10.14 48.20 40.36
CA THR A 461 11.12 47.26 40.93
C THR A 461 11.75 46.40 39.82
N GLU A 462 12.91 45.84 40.11
CA GLU A 462 13.56 44.85 39.25
C GLU A 462 12.68 43.60 39.04
N LEU A 463 11.89 43.23 40.05
CA LEU A 463 10.91 42.15 39.95
C LEU A 463 9.82 42.45 38.91
N GLU A 464 9.30 43.69 38.88
CA GLU A 464 8.30 44.11 37.88
C GLU A 464 8.88 44.10 36.45
N MET A 465 10.15 44.51 36.29
CA MET A 465 10.86 44.44 35.00
C MET A 465 11.02 43.01 34.50
N MET A 466 11.44 42.09 35.37
CA MET A 466 11.57 40.67 35.02
C MET A 466 10.22 40.02 34.74
N LYS A 467 9.17 40.40 35.47
CA LYS A 467 7.81 39.94 35.21
C LYS A 467 7.34 40.35 33.81
N ALA A 468 7.54 41.61 33.41
CA ALA A 468 7.20 42.09 32.07
C ALA A 468 8.00 41.38 30.97
N LEU A 469 9.29 41.06 31.21
CA LEU A 469 10.10 40.26 30.29
C LEU A 469 9.55 38.83 30.13
N ASN A 470 9.16 38.20 31.25
CA ASN A 470 8.60 36.84 31.22
C ASN A 470 7.22 36.79 30.55
N GLU A 471 6.37 37.82 30.75
CA GLU A 471 5.09 37.96 30.05
C GLU A 471 5.30 38.05 28.53
N LEU A 472 6.26 38.86 28.06
CA LEU A 472 6.59 38.92 26.62
C LEU A 472 7.10 37.59 26.07
N ARG A 473 7.95 36.88 26.82
CA ARG A 473 8.45 35.56 26.41
C ARG A 473 7.31 34.54 26.30
N ALA A 474 6.40 34.53 27.26
CA ALA A 474 5.23 33.65 27.24
C ALA A 474 4.31 33.96 26.05
N ALA A 475 4.03 35.24 25.78
CA ALA A 475 3.23 35.66 24.62
C ALA A 475 3.87 35.22 23.29
N LYS A 476 5.19 35.37 23.14
CA LYS A 476 5.92 34.90 21.94
C LYS A 476 5.87 33.38 21.77
N ALA A 477 5.97 32.63 22.87
CA ALA A 477 5.85 31.18 22.85
C ALA A 477 4.44 30.75 22.42
N GLU A 478 3.39 31.42 22.91
CA GLU A 478 2.01 31.16 22.51
C GLU A 478 1.77 31.52 21.03
N GLN A 479 2.31 32.65 20.54
CA GLN A 479 2.26 33.01 19.12
C GLN A 479 2.88 31.92 18.23
N ALA A 480 4.07 31.42 18.60
CA ALA A 480 4.72 30.33 17.87
C ALA A 480 3.87 29.04 17.89
N ALA A 481 3.29 28.69 19.05
CA ALA A 481 2.42 27.53 19.16
C ALA A 481 1.14 27.66 18.32
N ALA A 482 0.51 28.84 18.31
CA ALA A 482 -0.67 29.14 17.50
C ALA A 482 -0.34 29.05 15.99
N LEU A 483 0.80 29.61 15.57
CA LEU A 483 1.28 29.55 14.20
C LEU A 483 1.46 28.09 13.72
N TYR A 484 2.06 27.24 14.55
CA TYR A 484 2.24 25.82 14.23
C TYR A 484 0.91 25.06 14.18
N SER A 485 -0.01 25.32 15.12
CA SER A 485 -1.34 24.70 15.12
C SER A 485 -2.11 25.03 13.85
N ARG A 486 -2.13 26.31 13.45
CA ARG A 486 -2.74 26.79 12.20
C ARG A 486 -2.10 26.15 10.97
N SER A 487 -0.76 26.14 10.91
CA SER A 487 -0.03 25.57 9.77
C SER A 487 -0.29 24.07 9.62
N LEU A 488 -0.33 23.32 10.74
CA LEU A 488 -0.67 21.90 10.74
C LEU A 488 -2.11 21.66 10.27
N ALA A 489 -3.07 22.48 10.70
CA ALA A 489 -4.46 22.40 10.24
C ALA A 489 -4.57 22.67 8.72
N ALA A 490 -3.83 23.65 8.20
CA ALA A 490 -3.75 23.91 6.77
C ALA A 490 -3.15 22.71 6.00
N ILE A 491 -2.08 22.11 6.50
CA ILE A 491 -1.47 20.92 5.87
C ILE A 491 -2.45 19.74 5.86
N ARG A 492 -3.20 19.52 6.95
CA ARG A 492 -4.26 18.50 6.97
C ARG A 492 -5.26 18.72 5.83
N LEU A 493 -5.73 19.95 5.64
CA LEU A 493 -6.62 20.28 4.51
C LEU A 493 -5.97 20.00 3.15
N PHE A 494 -4.70 20.35 2.94
CA PHE A 494 -3.97 20.03 1.71
C PHE A 494 -3.84 18.53 1.46
N ILE A 495 -3.60 17.73 2.50
CA ILE A 495 -3.51 16.26 2.40
C ILE A 495 -4.87 15.65 2.03
N HIS A 496 -5.95 16.10 2.66
CA HIS A 496 -7.29 15.57 2.40
C HIS A 496 -7.87 16.00 1.04
N THR A 497 -7.42 17.13 0.49
CA THR A 497 -7.85 17.63 -0.84
C THR A 497 -6.96 17.17 -2.01
N ASP A 498 -6.01 16.27 -1.77
CA ASP A 498 -4.99 15.84 -2.75
C ASP A 498 -4.16 16.99 -3.33
N GLN A 499 -3.97 18.04 -2.55
CA GLN A 499 -3.18 19.22 -2.90
C GLN A 499 -1.83 19.25 -2.18
N VAL A 500 -1.32 18.07 -1.82
CA VAL A 500 -0.06 17.84 -1.09
C VAL A 500 1.13 18.54 -1.76
N ILE A 501 1.14 18.61 -3.10
CA ILE A 501 2.20 19.25 -3.90
C ILE A 501 2.33 20.75 -3.59
N ARG A 502 1.27 21.43 -3.11
CA ARG A 502 1.36 22.84 -2.68
C ARG A 502 2.23 23.02 -1.43
N VAL A 503 2.39 21.97 -0.62
CA VAL A 503 3.20 21.97 0.59
C VAL A 503 4.55 21.28 0.34
N PHE A 504 4.55 20.22 -0.46
CA PHE A 504 5.70 19.37 -0.72
C PHE A 504 5.91 19.20 -2.24
N PRO A 505 6.46 20.20 -2.93
CA PRO A 505 6.58 20.21 -4.38
C PRO A 505 7.53 19.13 -4.93
N ASN A 506 8.48 18.65 -4.12
CA ASN A 506 9.47 17.65 -4.52
C ASN A 506 9.01 16.20 -4.23
N ILE A 507 7.82 16.00 -3.66
CA ILE A 507 7.21 14.68 -3.55
C ILE A 507 6.66 14.31 -4.94
N SER A 508 7.40 13.47 -5.66
CA SER A 508 6.87 12.80 -6.85
C SER A 508 5.96 11.67 -6.41
N TRP A 509 4.66 11.85 -6.57
CA TRP A 509 3.75 10.72 -6.70
C TRP A 509 4.08 10.09 -8.05
N ASP A 510 4.52 8.84 -8.05
CA ASP A 510 4.57 8.07 -9.30
C ASP A 510 3.11 7.82 -9.72
N HIS A 511 2.51 8.85 -10.30
CA HIS A 511 1.34 8.71 -11.15
C HIS A 511 1.87 8.04 -12.41
N GLY A 512 2.12 6.74 -12.31
CA GLY A 512 2.35 5.89 -13.47
C GLY A 512 1.14 6.04 -14.39
N GLU A 513 1.31 6.91 -15.39
CA GLU A 513 0.51 6.96 -16.62
C GLU A 513 0.77 5.72 -17.47
#